data_AF-A0A9E2E3P5-F1
#
_entry.id   AF-A0A9E2E3P5-F1
#
_cell.length_a   1.000
_cell.length_b   1.000
_cell.length_c   1.000
_cell.angle_alpha   90.00
_cell.angle_beta   90.00
_cell.angle_gamma   90.00
#
_symmetry.space_group_name_H-M   'P 1'
#
loop_
_entity.id
_entity.type
_entity.pdbx_description
1 polymer ?
#
loop_
_entity_poly.entity_id
_entity_poly.type
_entity_poly.pdbx_seq_one_letter_code
_entity_poly.pdbx_strand_id
1 'polypeptide(L)' 'MHVAAKKGNIEAFKQYIANGADVNAKSETYSTPLDEAIKWNRTELADLLRKHGGKTGEELKAEAK' A
#
# COMPACT_ATOMS: atom_id res chain seq x y z
N MET A 1 -2.90 0.53 8.75
CA MET A 1 -3.13 0.23 7.32
C MET A 1 -2.93 -1.24 6.96
N HIS A 2 -1.87 -1.90 7.43
CA HIS A 2 -1.51 -3.29 7.08
C HIS A 2 -2.65 -4.30 7.27
N VAL A 3 -3.39 -4.23 8.39
CA VAL A 3 -4.57 -5.09 8.61
C VAL A 3 -5.67 -4.84 7.57
N ALA A 4 -5.90 -3.58 7.17
CA ALA A 4 -6.86 -3.25 6.12
C ALA A 4 -6.35 -3.73 4.75
N ALA A 5 -5.03 -3.72 4.52
CA ALA A 5 -4.42 -4.18 3.28
C ALA A 5 -4.58 -5.69 3.11
N LYS A 6 -4.30 -6.46 4.18
CA LYS A 6 -4.54 -7.89 4.24
C LYS A 6 -6.02 -8.25 3.97
N LYS A 7 -6.95 -7.47 4.51
CA LYS A 7 -8.39 -7.65 4.29
C LYS A 7 -8.87 -7.17 2.92
N GLY A 8 -8.06 -6.40 2.17
CA GLY A 8 -8.48 -5.76 0.93
C GLY A 8 -9.56 -4.70 1.15
N ASN A 9 -9.57 -4.03 2.31
CA ASN A 9 -10.60 -3.04 2.62
C ASN A 9 -10.33 -1.72 1.88
N ILE A 10 -10.89 -1.63 0.67
CA ILE A 10 -10.76 -0.48 -0.23
C ILE A 10 -11.30 0.80 0.39
N GLU A 11 -12.43 0.72 1.09
CA GLU A 11 -13.09 1.90 1.67
C GLU A 11 -12.24 2.55 2.77
N ALA A 12 -11.62 1.73 3.62
CA ALA A 12 -10.65 2.21 4.59
C ALA A 12 -9.47 2.92 3.89
N PHE A 13 -8.96 2.37 2.79
CA PHE A 13 -7.88 3.00 2.03
C PHE A 13 -8.28 4.32 1.37
N LYS A 14 -9.50 4.42 0.84
CA LYS A 14 -10.03 5.70 0.33
C LYS A 14 -10.07 6.76 1.43
N GLN A 15 -10.53 6.40 2.63
CA GLN A 15 -10.54 7.32 3.77
C GLN A 15 -9.13 7.72 4.21
N TYR A 16 -8.19 6.78 4.28
CA TYR A 16 -6.81 7.08 4.65
C TYR A 16 -6.16 8.04 3.65
N ILE A 17 -6.33 7.79 2.34
CA ILE A 17 -5.81 8.66 1.29
C ILE A 17 -6.45 10.05 1.36
N ALA A 18 -7.78 10.13 1.57
CA ALA A 18 -8.48 11.40 1.75
C ALA A 18 -7.96 12.20 2.98
N ASN A 19 -7.54 11.49 4.03
CA ASN A 19 -6.94 12.10 5.23
C ASN A 19 -5.44 12.42 5.07
N GLY A 20 -4.87 12.26 3.87
CA GLY A 20 -3.45 12.54 3.61
C GLY A 20 -2.50 11.48 4.16
N ALA A 21 -2.97 10.25 4.39
CA ALA A 21 -2.10 9.17 4.82
C ALA A 21 -1.07 8.80 3.75
N ASP A 22 0.15 8.49 4.19
CA ASP A 22 1.21 8.01 3.32
C ASP A 22 0.89 6.61 2.77
N VAL A 23 0.65 6.51 1.47
CA VAL A 23 0.36 5.26 0.74
C VAL A 23 1.58 4.32 0.64
N ASN A 24 2.78 4.84 0.95
CA ASN A 24 4.06 4.14 0.93
C ASN A 24 4.57 3.83 2.35
N ALA A 25 3.74 4.00 3.38
CA ALA A 25 4.10 3.76 4.77
C ALA A 25 4.64 2.33 4.99
N LYS A 26 5.91 2.23 5.39
CA LYS A 26 6.59 0.95 5.60
C LYS A 26 6.25 0.37 6.97
N SER A 27 5.99 -0.94 7.02
CA SER A 27 5.96 -1.75 8.25
C SER A 27 7.38 -1.94 8.81
N GLU A 28 7.48 -2.44 10.05
CA GLU A 28 8.72 -2.95 10.66
C GLU A 28 9.46 -3.98 9.77
N THR A 29 8.73 -4.70 8.91
CA THR A 29 9.29 -5.64 7.93
C THR A 29 9.67 -4.98 6.59
N TYR A 30 9.72 -3.66 6.52
CA TYR A 30 9.91 -2.87 5.29
C TYR A 30 8.83 -3.09 4.20
N SER A 31 7.69 -3.69 4.56
CA SER A 31 6.58 -3.92 3.63
C SER A 31 5.64 -2.72 3.57
N THR A 32 5.34 -2.28 2.37
CA THR A 32 4.37 -1.22 2.07
C THR A 32 2.94 -1.78 2.04
N PRO A 33 1.91 -0.92 2.03
CA PRO A 33 0.54 -1.36 1.78
C PRO A 33 0.38 -2.11 0.46
N LEU A 34 1.17 -1.74 -0.56
CA LEU A 34 1.14 -2.40 -1.87
C LEU A 34 1.75 -3.82 -1.80
N ASP A 35 2.85 -4.00 -1.06
CA ASP A 35 3.43 -5.34 -0.82
C ASP A 35 2.41 -6.28 -0.16
N GLU A 36 1.67 -5.79 0.84
CA GLU A 36 0.62 -6.57 1.49
C GLU A 36 -0.54 -6.86 0.54
N ALA A 37 -0.99 -5.88 -0.26
CA ALA A 37 -2.04 -6.09 -1.24
C ALA A 37 -1.66 -7.17 -2.25
N ILE A 38 -0.43 -7.16 -2.77
CA ILE A 38 0.09 -8.18 -3.70
C ILE A 38 0.18 -9.54 -3.00
N LYS A 39 0.80 -9.60 -1.81
CA LYS A 39 0.96 -10.84 -1.03
C LYS A 39 -0.36 -11.55 -0.74
N TRP A 40 -1.41 -10.78 -0.47
CA TRP A 40 -2.75 -11.30 -0.16
C TRP A 40 -3.68 -11.34 -1.38
N ASN A 41 -3.17 -11.18 -2.60
CA ASN A 41 -3.93 -11.19 -3.86
C ASN A 41 -5.12 -10.22 -3.86
N ARG A 42 -4.92 -9.02 -3.31
CA ARG A 42 -5.89 -7.93 -3.29
C ARG A 42 -5.70 -7.02 -4.50
N THR A 43 -6.01 -7.54 -5.69
CA THR A 43 -5.80 -6.85 -6.97
C THR A 43 -6.43 -5.45 -6.98
N GLU A 44 -7.71 -5.34 -6.61
CA GLU A 44 -8.41 -4.04 -6.59
C GLU A 44 -7.77 -3.03 -5.63
N LEU A 45 -7.21 -3.50 -4.51
CA LEU A 45 -6.48 -2.63 -3.58
C LEU A 45 -5.12 -2.22 -4.17
N ALA A 46 -4.42 -3.16 -4.81
CA ALA A 46 -3.15 -2.89 -5.46
C ALA A 46 -3.31 -1.84 -6.57
N ASP A 47 -4.37 -1.94 -7.38
CA ASP A 47 -4.72 -0.94 -8.40
C ASP A 47 -5.03 0.42 -7.79
N LEU A 48 -5.83 0.48 -6.71
CA LEU A 48 -6.09 1.73 -6.00
C LEU A 48 -4.79 2.37 -5.50
N LEU A 49 -3.93 1.59 -4.84
CA LEU A 49 -2.66 2.07 -4.32
C LEU A 49 -1.77 2.60 -5.44
N ARG A 50 -1.60 1.84 -6.53
CA ARG A 50 -0.84 2.26 -7.72
C ARG A 50 -1.36 3.56 -8.31
N LYS A 51 -2.68 3.71 -8.44
CA LYS A 51 -3.33 4.93 -8.93
C LYS A 51 -3.00 6.16 -8.08
N HIS A 52 -2.75 5.96 -6.79
CA HIS A 52 -2.37 7.02 -5.84
C HIS A 52 -0.85 7.09 -5.59
N GLY A 53 -0.02 6.48 -6.45
CA GLY A 53 1.44 6.53 -6.35
C GLY A 53 2.06 5.57 -5.33
N GLY A 54 1.30 4.55 -4.93
CA GLY A 54 1.77 3.44 -4.11
C GLY A 54 2.81 2.61 -4.84
N LYS A 55 3.92 2.33 -4.16
CA LYS A 55 5.08 1.58 -4.65
C LYS A 55 5.40 0.45 -3.70
N THR A 56 6.01 -0.61 -4.20
CA THR A 56 6.51 -1.70 -3.34
C THR A 56 7.74 -1.23 -2.57
N GLY A 57 8.06 -1.93 -1.49
CA GLY A 57 9.29 -1.68 -0.74
C GLY A 57 10.55 -1.81 -1.61
N GLU A 58 10.52 -2.67 -2.64
CA GLU A 58 11.60 -2.83 -3.61
C GLU A 58 11.71 -1.63 -4.55
N GLU A 59 10.60 -1.13 -5.09
CA GLU A 59 10.58 0.07 -5.93
C GLU A 59 11.12 1.28 -5.16
N LEU A 60 10.71 1.47 -3.90
CA LEU A 60 11.19 2.56 -3.05
C LEU A 60 12.68 2.45 -2.70
N LYS A 61 13.23 1.23 -2.65
CA LYS A 61 14.67 1.02 -2.44
C LYS A 61 15.47 1.35 -3.70
N ALA A 62 14.93 1.01 -4.87
CA ALA A 62 15.58 1.30 -6.15
C ALA A 62 15.69 2.80 -6.44
N GLU A 63 14.73 3.60 -5.97
CA GLU A 63 14.73 5.06 -6.14
C GLU A 63 15.66 5.81 -5.16
N ALA A 64 16.09 5.17 -4.08
CA ALA A 64 16.96 5.79 -3.08
C ALA A 64 18.46 5.67 -3.41
N LYS A 65 18.80 5.20 -4.61
CA LYS A 65 20.16 4.96 -5.10
C LYS A 65 20.52 5.92 -6.22
#